data_AF-A0A0T7FZA5-F1
#
_entry.id   AF-A0A0T7FZA5-F1
#
_cell.length_a   1.000
_cell.length_b   1.000
_cell.length_c   1.000
_cell.angle_alpha   90.00
_cell.angle_beta   90.00
_cell.angle_gamma   90.00
#
_symmetry.space_group_name_H-M   'P 1'
#
loop_
_entity.id
_entity.type
_entity.pdbx_description
1 polymer ?
#
loop_
_entity_poly.entity_id
_entity_poly.type
_entity_poly.pdbx_seq_one_letter_code
_entity_poly.pdbx_strand_id
1 'polypeptide(L)'
;MSPEYVRPYVKAQKNDDRDAEGIAEAASRPTMQFVELKSQEQLDIQTLHRVRSRLVAERTTLINQLRTILLERGVVFAAGP
;
A
#
# COMPACT_ATOMS: atom_id res chain seq x y z
N MET A 1 -11.59 -7.49 9.48
CA MET A 1 -12.77 -6.61 9.59
C MET A 1 -12.62 -5.49 8.57
N SER A 2 -13.65 -5.19 7.79
CA SER A 2 -13.60 -4.06 6.84
C SER A 2 -13.65 -2.72 7.59
N PRO A 3 -12.89 -1.68 7.19
CA PRO A 3 -12.97 -0.35 7.78
C PRO A 3 -14.38 0.27 7.74
N GLU A 4 -15.21 -0.13 6.79
CA GLU A 4 -16.59 0.35 6.66
C GLU A 4 -17.48 -0.08 7.84
N TYR A 5 -17.24 -1.26 8.41
CA TYR A 5 -17.96 -1.75 9.58
C TYR A 5 -17.47 -1.13 10.89
N VAL A 6 -16.27 -0.56 10.90
CA VAL A 6 -15.69 0.12 12.08
C VAL A 6 -16.13 1.57 12.15
N ARG A 7 -16.24 2.24 11.01
CA ARG A 7 -16.53 3.69 10.91
C ARG A 7 -17.69 4.17 11.80
N PRO A 8 -18.83 3.46 11.95
CA PRO A 8 -19.93 3.89 12.82
C PRO A 8 -19.60 3.94 14.32
N TYR A 9 -18.57 3.22 14.76
CA TYR A 9 -18.16 3.12 16.17
C TYR A 9 -17.00 4.07 16.53
N VAL A 10 -16.41 4.75 15.54
CA VAL A 10 -15.36 5.74 15.78
C VAL A 10 -16.02 7.06 16.18
N LYS A 11 -15.72 7.54 17.39
CA LYS A 11 -16.20 8.83 17.90
C LYS A 11 -15.69 9.99 17.02
N ALA A 12 -16.46 11.08 16.94
CA ALA A 12 -16.08 12.26 16.16
C ALA A 12 -14.67 12.77 16.55
N GLN A 13 -13.95 13.35 15.57
CA GLN A 13 -12.54 13.78 15.65
C GLN A 13 -11.55 12.60 15.79
N LYS A 14 -10.88 12.30 14.67
CA LYS A 14 -9.95 11.18 14.50
C LYS A 14 -8.70 11.33 15.38
N ASN A 15 -8.43 10.33 16.19
CA ASN A 15 -7.14 10.06 16.83
C ASN A 15 -6.94 8.54 16.97
N ASP A 16 -5.71 8.08 17.15
CA ASP A 16 -5.39 6.64 17.16
C ASP A 16 -6.08 5.91 18.34
N ASP A 17 -6.23 6.58 19.49
CA ASP A 17 -6.92 6.02 20.67
C ASP A 17 -8.40 5.74 20.37
N ARG A 18 -9.13 6.67 19.72
CA ARG A 18 -10.54 6.48 19.37
C ARG A 18 -10.71 5.49 18.22
N ASP A 19 -9.75 5.42 17.30
CA ASP A 19 -9.75 4.39 16.26
C ASP A 19 -9.61 3.00 16.91
N ALA A 20 -8.73 2.85 17.91
CA ALA A 20 -8.59 1.61 18.68
C ALA A 20 -9.86 1.26 19.48
N GLU A 21 -10.48 2.24 20.17
CA GLU A 21 -11.76 2.06 20.86
C GLU A 21 -12.86 1.63 19.89
N GLY A 22 -12.97 2.29 18.74
CA GLY A 22 -13.97 1.97 17.72
C GLY A 22 -13.78 0.57 17.13
N ILE A 23 -12.53 0.13 16.90
CA ILE A 23 -12.22 -1.23 16.46
C ILE A 23 -12.64 -2.25 17.54
N ALA A 24 -12.32 -1.99 18.81
CA ALA A 24 -12.66 -2.90 19.92
C ALA A 24 -14.18 -3.02 20.10
N GLU A 25 -14.90 -1.89 20.03
CA GLU A 25 -16.35 -1.86 20.12
C GLU A 25 -16.99 -2.60 18.93
N ALA A 26 -16.50 -2.34 17.71
CA ALA A 26 -16.96 -3.02 16.51
C ALA A 26 -16.73 -4.55 16.62
N ALA A 27 -15.55 -4.97 17.10
CA ALA A 27 -15.20 -6.38 17.27
C ALA A 27 -16.09 -7.13 18.27
N SER A 28 -16.69 -6.42 19.23
CA SER A 28 -17.61 -7.00 20.21
C SER A 28 -19.00 -7.34 19.64
N ARG A 29 -19.35 -6.81 18.46
CA ARG A 29 -20.69 -6.96 17.89
C ARG A 29 -20.89 -8.38 17.32
N PRO A 30 -22.00 -9.07 17.62
CA PRO A 30 -22.24 -10.43 17.16
C PRO A 30 -22.46 -10.54 15.64
N THR A 31 -22.85 -9.45 15.00
CA THR A 31 -23.01 -9.35 13.53
C THR A 31 -21.70 -9.02 12.82
N MET A 32 -20.59 -8.87 13.55
CA MET A 32 -19.32 -8.44 12.98
C MET A 32 -18.70 -9.53 12.13
N GLN A 33 -18.30 -9.17 10.91
CA GLN A 33 -17.64 -10.06 9.98
C GLN A 33 -16.13 -9.80 9.98
N PHE A 34 -15.38 -10.78 10.46
CA PHE A 34 -13.93 -10.78 10.40
C PHE A 34 -13.48 -11.22 9.00
N VAL A 35 -12.36 -10.64 8.56
CA VAL A 35 -11.72 -11.05 7.31
C VAL A 35 -10.72 -12.12 7.71
N GLU A 36 -10.68 -13.21 6.96
CA GLU A 36 -9.72 -14.29 7.21
C GLU A 36 -8.29 -13.77 7.12
N LEU A 37 -7.42 -14.38 7.92
CA LEU A 37 -5.98 -14.16 7.78
C LEU A 37 -5.54 -14.70 6.42
N LYS A 38 -4.63 -13.97 5.77
CA LYS A 38 -4.06 -14.42 4.50
C LYS A 38 -3.33 -15.75 4.70
N SER A 39 -3.50 -16.67 3.76
CA SER A 39 -2.69 -17.88 3.70
C SER A 39 -1.22 -17.52 3.42
N GLN A 40 -0.30 -18.44 3.73
CA GLN A 40 1.12 -18.27 3.43
C GLN A 40 1.33 -17.98 1.94
N GLU A 41 0.67 -18.73 1.06
CA GLU A 41 0.73 -18.54 -0.40
C GLU A 41 0.27 -17.14 -0.84
N GLN A 42 -0.80 -16.61 -0.23
CA GLN A 42 -1.28 -15.26 -0.51
C GLN A 42 -0.28 -14.18 -0.06
N LEU A 43 0.40 -14.40 1.08
CA LEU A 43 1.46 -13.51 1.56
C LEU A 43 2.68 -13.56 0.64
N ASP A 44 3.06 -14.74 0.17
CA ASP A 44 4.20 -14.94 -0.74
C ASP A 44 3.95 -14.23 -2.07
N ILE A 45 2.78 -14.42 -2.67
CA ILE A 45 2.37 -13.72 -3.91
C ILE A 45 2.38 -12.21 -3.69
N GLN A 46 1.81 -11.72 -2.58
CA GLN A 46 1.84 -10.28 -2.26
C GLN A 46 3.27 -9.75 -2.14
N THR A 47 4.17 -10.52 -1.56
CA THR A 47 5.59 -10.16 -1.40
C THR A 47 6.28 -10.09 -2.76
N LEU A 48 6.07 -11.08 -3.63
CA LEU A 48 6.59 -11.07 -5.01
C LEU A 48 6.10 -9.85 -5.80
N HIS A 49 4.81 -9.49 -5.69
CA HIS A 49 4.28 -8.29 -6.32
C HIS A 49 4.99 -7.01 -5.82
N ARG A 50 5.20 -6.87 -4.50
CA ARG A 50 5.91 -5.72 -3.93
C ARG A 50 7.36 -5.63 -4.42
N VAL A 51 8.08 -6.76 -4.44
CA VAL A 51 9.46 -6.82 -4.94
C VAL A 51 9.51 -6.41 -6.41
N ARG A 52 8.63 -6.96 -7.25
CA ARG A 52 8.56 -6.58 -8.67
C ARG A 52 8.28 -5.09 -8.85
N SER A 53 7.32 -4.53 -8.12
CA SER A 53 6.99 -3.10 -8.21
C SER A 53 8.19 -2.22 -7.84
N ARG A 54 8.93 -2.58 -6.79
CA ARG A 54 10.15 -1.86 -6.40
C ARG A 54 11.22 -1.92 -7.49
N LEU A 55 11.50 -3.11 -8.02
CA LEU A 55 12.51 -3.30 -9.07
C LEU A 55 12.15 -2.54 -10.37
N VAL A 56 10.87 -2.51 -10.72
CA VAL A 56 10.39 -1.73 -11.87
C VAL A 56 10.62 -0.23 -11.64
N ALA A 57 10.26 0.28 -10.46
CA ALA A 57 10.48 1.68 -10.11
C ALA A 57 11.97 2.04 -10.12
N GLU A 58 12.82 1.24 -9.49
CA GLU A 58 14.28 1.42 -9.47
C GLU A 58 14.87 1.44 -10.89
N ARG A 59 14.44 0.51 -11.75
CA ARG A 59 14.85 0.48 -13.16
C ARG A 59 14.46 1.77 -13.88
N THR A 60 13.20 2.19 -13.77
CA THR A 60 12.73 3.44 -14.40
C THR A 60 13.48 4.66 -13.88
N THR A 61 13.76 4.73 -12.57
CA THR A 61 14.57 5.79 -11.97
C THR A 61 15.99 5.81 -12.54
N LEU A 62 16.67 4.67 -12.63
CA LEU A 62 18.02 4.58 -13.20
C LEU A 62 18.05 5.00 -14.67
N ILE A 63 17.06 4.56 -15.47
CA ILE A 63 16.93 4.96 -16.87
C ILE A 63 16.78 6.48 -16.98
N ASN A 64 15.91 7.08 -16.17
CA ASN A 64 15.69 8.52 -16.18
C ASN A 64 16.93 9.31 -15.73
N GLN A 65 17.65 8.84 -14.71
CA GLN A 65 18.92 9.44 -14.29
C GLN A 65 19.96 9.42 -15.42
N LEU A 66 20.11 8.28 -16.11
CA LEU A 66 21.02 8.16 -17.24
C LEU A 66 20.62 9.08 -18.40
N ARG A 67 19.32 9.22 -18.68
CA ARG A 67 18.82 10.19 -19.68
C ARG A 67 19.22 11.62 -19.32
N THR A 68 19.07 12.03 -18.05
CA THR A 68 19.48 13.37 -17.61
C THR A 68 20.98 13.60 -17.82
N ILE A 69 21.82 12.64 -17.42
CA ILE A 69 23.29 12.72 -17.58
C ILE A 69 23.72 12.82 -19.05
N LEU A 70 23.01 12.14 -19.95
CA LEU A 70 23.29 12.17 -21.38
C LEU A 70 22.75 13.44 -22.05
N LEU A 71 21.61 13.95 -21.58
CA LEU A 71 21.06 15.22 -22.02
C LEU A 71 22.01 16.38 -21.71
N GLU A 72 22.62 16.37 -20.52
CA GLU A 72 23.69 17.33 -20.14
C GLU A 72 24.90 17.28 -21.09
N ARG A 73 25.09 16.17 -21.81
CA ARG A 73 26.14 15.97 -22.82
C ARG A 73 25.66 16.16 -24.26
N GLY A 74 24.43 16.66 -24.46
CA GLY A 74 23.86 16.92 -25.78
C GLY A 74 23.31 15.69 -26.51
N VAL A 75 23.21 14.54 -25.85
CA VAL A 75 22.64 13.31 -26.45
C VAL A 75 21.20 13.12 -25.97
N VAL A 76 20.25 13.15 -26.90
CA VAL A 76 18.81 13.03 -26.61
C VAL A 76 18.33 11.60 -26.88
N PHE A 77 17.63 11.02 -25.90
CA PHE A 77 16.97 9.72 -26.02
C PHE A 77 15.46 9.87 -25.86
N ALA A 78 14.70 9.03 -26.54
CA ALA A 78 13.26 8.96 -26.37
C ALA A 78 12.88 8.55 -24.94
N ALA A 79 11.76 9.07 -24.46
CA ALA A 79 11.13 8.58 -23.25
C ALA A 79 10.77 7.10 -23.45
N GLY A 80 10.99 6.33 -22.38
CA GLY A 80 10.67 4.91 -22.29
C GLY A 80 10.09 4.65 -20.90
N PRO A 81 9.66 3.41 -20.62
CA PRO A 81 8.96 3.07 -19.40
C PRO A 81 9.73 3.41 -18.12
#